data_AF-A0A1C5XZG2-F1
#
_entry.id   AF-A0A1C5XZG2-F1
#
_cell.length_a   1.000
_cell.length_b   1.000
_cell.length_c   1.000
_cell.angle_alpha   90.00
_cell.angle_beta   90.00
_cell.angle_gamma   90.00
#
_symmetry.space_group_name_H-M   'P 1'
#
loop_
_entity.id
_entity.type
_entity.pdbx_description
1 polymer ?
#
loop_
_entity_poly.entity_id
_entity_poly.type
_entity_poly.pdbx_seq_one_letter_code
_entity_poly.pdbx_strand_id
1 'polypeptide(L)' 'MSGYLIKDTTKEEREAIVAESLGNISATCDGCSAGIVEMYQAYIDGEKELREINMEFNARYVSGMEGPERRGCPME' A
#
# COMPACT_ATOMS: atom_id res chain seq x y z
N MET A 1 3.43 -21.90 -4.82
CA MET A 1 2.95 -20.51 -4.82
C MET A 1 3.96 -19.72 -4.02
N SER A 2 4.60 -18.72 -4.62
CA SER A 2 5.36 -17.72 -3.87
C SER A 2 4.39 -17.11 -2.85
N GLY A 3 4.77 -17.08 -1.57
CA GLY A 3 3.89 -16.54 -0.52
C GLY A 3 3.75 -15.02 -0.65
N TYR A 4 2.84 -14.45 0.15
CA TYR A 4 2.74 -13.00 0.37
C TYR A 4 3.19 -12.61 1.79
N LEU A 5 3.81 -13.55 2.51
CA LEU A 5 4.28 -13.31 3.86
C LEU A 5 5.72 -12.85 3.82
N ILE A 6 6.10 -11.96 4.74
CA ILE A 6 7.47 -11.45 4.83
C ILE A 6 8.47 -12.59 5.01
N LYS A 7 8.11 -13.61 5.80
CA LYS A 7 8.96 -14.79 6.02
C LYS A 7 9.21 -15.63 4.76
N ASP A 8 8.34 -15.51 3.76
CA ASP A 8 8.35 -16.33 2.54
C ASP A 8 8.77 -15.51 1.30
N THR A 9 9.19 -14.25 1.49
CA THR A 9 9.52 -13.31 0.39
C THR A 9 10.75 -12.47 0.69
N THR A 10 11.52 -12.12 -0.33
CA THR A 10 12.57 -11.10 -0.22
C THR A 10 11.97 -9.69 -0.29
N LYS A 11 12.78 -8.66 -0.07
CA LYS A 11 12.35 -7.27 -0.26
C LYS A 11 11.98 -7.02 -1.74
N GLU A 12 12.79 -7.50 -2.67
CA GLU A 12 12.58 -7.35 -4.11
C GLU A 12 11.30 -8.04 -4.58
N GLU A 13 11.01 -9.24 -4.05
CA GLU A 13 9.75 -9.93 -4.35
C GLU A 13 8.54 -9.14 -3.84
N ARG A 14 8.65 -8.50 -2.67
CA ARG A 14 7.58 -7.65 -2.13
C ARG A 14 7.40 -6.37 -2.92
N GLU A 15 8.47 -5.75 -3.40
CA GLU A 15 8.41 -4.62 -4.33
C GLU A 15 7.68 -4.99 -5.62
N ALA A 16 7.98 -6.16 -6.19
CA ALA A 16 7.30 -6.67 -7.38
C ALA A 16 5.81 -6.95 -7.12
N ILE A 17 5.47 -7.60 -6.00
CA ILE A 17 4.08 -7.86 -5.58
C ILE A 17 3.30 -6.54 -5.47
N VAL A 18 3.87 -5.51 -4.84
CA VAL A 18 3.23 -4.21 -4.67
C VAL A 18 3.07 -3.50 -6.01
N ALA A 19 4.11 -3.51 -6.87
CA ALA A 19 4.06 -2.90 -8.19
C ALA A 19 3.02 -3.56 -9.11
N GLU A 20 2.91 -4.90 -9.06
CA GLU A 20 1.88 -5.67 -9.78
C GLU A 20 0.48 -5.35 -9.23
N SER A 21 0.32 -5.31 -7.91
CA SER A 21 -0.97 -5.04 -7.25
C SER A 21 -1.49 -3.63 -7.52
N LEU A 22 -0.57 -2.65 -7.64
CA LEU A 22 -0.92 -1.28 -8.01
C LEU A 22 -1.21 -1.14 -9.51
N GLY A 23 -0.91 -2.15 -10.33
CA GLY A 23 -1.30 -2.18 -11.74
C GLY A 23 -0.42 -1.32 -12.65
N ASN A 24 0.90 -1.39 -12.48
CA ASN A 24 1.85 -0.62 -13.30
C ASN A 24 1.53 0.89 -13.30
N ILE A 25 1.34 1.47 -12.11
CA ILE A 25 1.32 2.93 -11.94
C ILE A 25 2.75 3.40 -12.20
N SER A 26 3.10 3.51 -13.47
CA SER A 26 4.26 4.29 -13.89
C SER A 26 4.08 5.66 -13.25
N ALA A 27 5.11 6.08 -12.52
CA ALA A 27 5.22 7.25 -11.67
C ALA A 27 4.89 8.57 -12.41
N THR A 28 3.62 8.77 -12.75
CA THR A 28 3.10 9.92 -13.51
C THR A 28 1.98 10.63 -12.78
N CYS A 29 1.52 10.11 -11.64
CA CYS A 29 0.58 10.84 -10.79
C CYS A 29 1.35 11.51 -9.66
N ASP A 30 1.79 12.73 -9.95
CA ASP A 30 2.55 13.65 -9.11
C ASP A 30 1.75 14.02 -7.83
N GLY A 31 1.66 13.08 -6.88
CA GLY A 31 1.08 13.29 -5.55
C GLY A 31 -0.25 12.58 -5.23
N CYS A 32 -0.81 11.74 -6.11
CA CYS A 32 -2.09 11.06 -5.80
C CYS A 32 -1.93 9.68 -5.12
N SER A 33 -0.74 9.08 -5.22
CA SER A 33 -0.45 7.73 -4.71
C SER A 33 0.22 7.72 -3.33
N ALA A 34 0.62 8.88 -2.79
CA ALA A 34 1.50 8.99 -1.62
C ALA A 34 0.97 8.18 -0.42
N GLY A 35 -0.31 8.32 -0.08
CA GLY A 35 -0.90 7.61 1.06
C GLY A 35 -1.05 6.08 0.87
N ILE A 36 -1.15 5.59 -0.37
CA ILE A 36 -1.25 4.14 -0.65
C ILE A 36 0.15 3.51 -0.73
N VAL A 37 1.12 4.21 -1.32
CA VAL A 37 2.52 3.76 -1.38
C VAL A 37 3.13 3.72 0.02
N GLU A 38 2.88 4.74 0.85
CA GLU A 38 3.33 4.78 2.25
C GLU A 38 2.78 3.60 3.07
N MET A 39 1.56 3.15 2.77
CA MET A 39 0.94 2.01 3.45
C MET A 39 1.68 0.69 3.13
N TYR A 40 2.08 0.48 1.87
CA TYR A 40 2.79 -0.75 1.46
C TYR A 40 4.28 -0.75 1.81
N GLN A 41 4.86 0.42 2.11
CA GLN A 41 6.29 0.52 2.45
C GLN A 41 6.66 -0.34 3.67
N ALA A 42 5.82 -0.36 4.71
CA ALA A 42 6.05 -1.21 5.89
C ALA A 42 6.06 -2.72 5.56
N TYR A 43 5.27 -3.13 4.55
CA TYR A 43 5.33 -4.50 4.03
C TYR A 43 6.59 -4.74 3.21
N ILE A 44 7.01 -3.80 2.36
CA ILE A 44 8.26 -3.91 1.57
C ILE A 44 9.49 -4.01 2.48
N ASP A 45 9.55 -3.22 3.55
CA ASP A 45 10.68 -3.21 4.48
C ASP A 45 10.67 -4.40 5.45
N GLY A 46 9.52 -5.05 5.64
CA GLY A 46 9.40 -6.25 6.49
C GLY A 46 9.07 -5.95 7.92
N GLU A 47 8.49 -4.79 8.16
CA GLU A 47 8.08 -4.33 9.47
C GLU A 47 6.68 -4.83 9.84
N LYS A 48 5.77 -4.93 8.85
CA LYS A 48 4.37 -5.35 9.06
C LYS A 48 3.85 -6.22 7.92
N GLU A 49 3.08 -7.25 8.28
CA GLU A 49 2.39 -8.07 7.29
C GLU A 49 1.23 -7.29 6.65
N LEU A 50 0.90 -7.62 5.39
CA LEU A 50 -0.22 -7.00 4.66
C LEU A 50 -1.55 -7.03 5.43
N ARG A 51 -1.75 -8.08 6.24
CA ARG A 51 -2.94 -8.24 7.10
C ARG A 51 -3.00 -7.17 8.19
N GLU A 52 -1.86 -6.85 8.80
CA GLU A 52 -1.77 -5.85 9.87
C GLU A 52 -2.01 -4.45 9.31
N ILE A 53 -1.40 -4.17 8.15
CA ILE A 53 -1.59 -2.94 7.39
C ILE A 53 -3.06 -2.73 7.02
N ASN A 54 -3.72 -3.76 6.45
CA ASN A 54 -5.13 -3.68 6.08
C ASN A 54 -6.05 -3.45 7.30
N MET A 55 -5.74 -4.07 8.43
CA MET A 55 -6.51 -3.87 9.67
C MET A 55 -6.36 -2.44 10.18
N GLU A 56 -5.14 -1.88 10.15
CA GLU A 56 -4.88 -0.50 10.56
C GLU A 56 -5.57 0.52 9.64
N PHE A 57 -5.49 0.32 8.33
CA PHE A 57 -6.18 1.17 7.36
C PHE A 57 -7.70 1.12 7.53
N ASN A 58 -8.27 -0.09 7.70
CA ASN A 58 -9.69 -0.27 7.93
C ASN A 58 -10.14 0.36 9.25
N ALA A 59 -9.38 0.18 10.33
CA ALA A 59 -9.67 0.76 11.64
C ALA A 59 -9.70 2.30 11.58
N ARG A 60 -8.73 2.92 10.89
CA ARG A 60 -8.72 4.37 10.65
C ARG A 60 -9.95 4.81 9.85
N TYR A 61 -10.26 4.11 8.75
CA TYR A 61 -11.42 4.42 7.91
C TYR A 61 -12.76 4.29 8.66
N VAL A 62 -12.93 3.25 9.46
CA VAL A 62 -14.18 2.99 10.22
C VAL A 62 -14.32 3.90 11.43
N SER A 63 -13.21 4.32 12.05
CA SER A 63 -13.23 5.18 13.24
C SER A 63 -13.56 6.65 12.93
N GLY A 64 -13.67 7.06 11.66
CA GLY A 64 -13.93 8.45 11.28
C GLY A 64 -12.79 9.43 11.63
N MET A 65 -11.66 8.93 12.13
CA MET A 65 -10.41 9.68 12.18
C MET A 65 -9.84 9.68 10.77
N GLU A 66 -9.67 10.87 10.18
CA GLU A 66 -9.17 11.11 8.84
C GLU A 66 -8.06 10.09 8.45
N GLY A 67 -8.45 9.06 7.71
CA GLY A 67 -7.49 8.30 6.90
C GLY A 67 -6.86 9.24 5.88
N PRO A 68 -5.72 8.87 5.25
CA PRO A 68 -5.05 9.75 4.29
C PRO A 68 -6.10 10.28 3.32
N GLU A 69 -6.29 11.60 3.30
CA GLU A 69 -7.34 12.25 2.52
C GLU A 69 -7.24 11.73 1.10
N ARG A 70 -8.29 11.05 0.64
CA ARG A 70 -8.48 10.83 -0.79
C ARG A 70 -8.70 12.21 -1.39
N ARG A 71 -7.61 12.91 -1.75
CA ARG A 71 -7.66 13.99 -2.73
C ARG A 71 -8.13 13.34 -4.02
N GLY A 72 -9.44 13.27 -4.19
CA GLY A 72 -10.06 12.81 -5.42
C GLY A 72 -9.46 13.61 -6.55
N CYS A 73 -9.00 12.91 -7.59
CA CYS A 73 -8.69 13.56 -8.86
C CYS A 73 -9.90 14.42 -9.24
N PRO A 74 -9.71 15.70 -9.59
CA PRO A 74 -10.80 16.49 -10.15
C PRO A 74 -11.23 15.80 -11.43
N MET A 75 -12.49 15.35 -11.46
CA MET A 75 -13.12 14.89 -12.68
C MET A 75 -13.45 16.17 -13.46
N GLU A 76 -12.58 16.54 -14.40
CA GLU A 76 -12.98 17.46 -15.49
C GLU A 76 -13.85 16.71 -16.51
#